data_AF-A0A9D2XAE9-F1
#
_entry.id   AF-A0A9D2XAE9-F1
#
_cell.length_a   1.000
_cell.length_b   1.000
_cell.length_c   1.000
_cell.angle_alpha   90.00
_cell.angle_beta   90.00
_cell.angle_gamma   90.00
#
_symmetry.space_group_name_H-M   'P 1'
#
loop_
_entity.id
_entity.type
_entity.pdbx_description
1 polymer ?
#
loop_
_entity_poly.entity_id
_entity_poly.type
_entity_poly.pdbx_seq_one_letter_code
_entity_poly.pdbx_strand_id
1 'polypeptide(L)' 'MTRISMKTIKQLNEKDLKSKIQETRSELAKLRVDASKGTLRKESGKLKPLRHDIARMLTRINEMKREK' A
#
# COMPACT_ATOMS: atom_id res chain seq x y z
N MET A 1 -12.27 1.57 4.69
CA MET A 1 -11.35 1.93 3.59
C MET A 1 -11.64 1.03 2.41
N THR A 2 -11.92 1.64 1.27
CA THR A 2 -12.02 0.99 -0.03
C THR A 2 -10.66 0.39 -0.39
N ARG A 3 -10.55 -0.94 -0.37
CA ARG A 3 -9.35 -1.67 -0.79
C ARG A 3 -9.07 -1.31 -2.25
N ILE A 4 -7.79 -1.06 -2.59
CA ILE A 4 -7.43 -0.85 -4.00
C ILE A 4 -7.76 -2.12 -4.78
N SER A 5 -8.52 -1.97 -5.87
CA SER A 5 -8.89 -3.11 -6.72
C SER A 5 -7.69 -3.59 -7.52
N MET A 6 -7.61 -4.89 -7.79
CA MET A 6 -6.52 -5.44 -8.60
C MET A 6 -6.53 -4.90 -10.03
N LYS A 7 -7.72 -4.58 -10.57
CA LYS A 7 -7.88 -3.97 -11.91
C LYS A 7 -7.15 -2.63 -11.98
N THR A 8 -7.34 -1.80 -10.95
CA THR A 8 -6.68 -0.50 -10.83
C THR A 8 -5.16 -0.65 -10.77
N ILE A 9 -4.63 -1.59 -9.98
CA ILE A 9 -3.18 -1.82 -9.86
C ILE A 9 -2.55 -2.24 -11.20
N LYS A 10 -3.27 -3.04 -12.01
CA LYS A 10 -2.78 -3.51 -13.31
C LYS A 10 -2.76 -2.41 -14.39
N GLN A 11 -3.65 -1.42 -14.28
CA GLN A 11 -3.76 -0.31 -15.23
C GLN A 11 -2.74 0.81 -15.00
N LEU A 12 -2.15 0.88 -13.80
CA LEU A 12 -1.16 1.90 -13.45
C LEU A 12 0.19 1.65 -14.13
N ASN A 13 0.88 2.73 -14.46
CA ASN A 13 2.22 2.68 -15.05
C ASN A 13 3.30 2.46 -13.96
N GLU A 14 4.53 2.11 -14.36
CA GLU A 14 5.61 1.79 -13.40
C GLU A 14 5.95 2.99 -12.49
N LYS A 15 5.93 4.21 -13.04
CA LYS A 15 6.16 5.45 -12.27
C LYS A 15 5.04 5.69 -11.26
N ASP A 16 3.80 5.54 -11.67
CA ASP A 16 2.63 5.77 -10.81
C ASP A 16 2.56 4.75 -9.67
N LEU A 17 2.91 3.48 -9.95
CA LEU A 17 3.02 2.43 -8.92
C LEU A 17 4.07 2.79 -7.87
N LYS A 18 5.24 3.30 -8.28
CA LYS A 18 6.29 3.71 -7.33
C LYS A 18 5.85 4.90 -6.47
N SER A 19 5.23 5.92 -7.07
CA SER A 19 4.67 7.06 -6.33
C SER A 19 3.61 6.62 -5.32
N LYS A 20 2.69 5.73 -5.72
CA LYS A 20 1.64 5.21 -4.84
C LYS A 20 2.19 4.36 -3.69
N ILE A 21 3.25 3.60 -3.92
CA ILE A 21 3.96 2.86 -2.87
C ILE A 21 4.57 3.82 -1.85
N GLN A 22 5.15 4.93 -2.29
CA GLN A 22 5.73 5.92 -1.39
C GLN A 22 4.67 6.62 -0.52
N GLU A 23 3.54 7.01 -1.11
CA GLU A 23 2.40 7.57 -0.38
C GLU A 23 1.87 6.59 0.68
N THR A 24 1.56 5.36 0.27
CA THR A 24 0.99 4.34 1.17
C THR A 24 1.97 3.91 2.27
N ARG A 25 3.29 3.90 2.02
CA ARG A 25 4.30 3.71 3.07
C ARG A 25 4.32 4.84 4.08
N SER A 26 4.15 6.08 3.62
CA SER A 26 4.11 7.26 4.48
C SER A 26 2.87 7.25 5.38
N GLU A 27 1.73 6.86 4.82
CA GLU A 27 0.49 6.66 5.58
C GLU A 27 0.62 5.53 6.62
N LEU A 28 1.25 4.42 6.24
CA LEU A 28 1.53 3.31 7.15
C LEU A 28 2.50 3.72 8.27
N ALA A 29 3.48 4.58 8.00
CA ALA A 29 4.39 5.10 9.02
C ALA A 29 3.64 5.95 10.05
N LYS A 30 2.75 6.84 9.62
CA LYS A 30 1.89 7.63 10.52
C LYS A 30 1.05 6.73 11.41
N LEU A 31 0.36 5.75 10.82
CA LEU A 31 -0.46 4.79 11.58
C LEU A 31 0.36 3.93 12.55
N ARG A 32 1.62 3.61 12.22
CA ARG A 32 2.53 2.91 13.16
C ARG A 32 2.94 3.78 14.33
N VAL A 33 3.21 5.07 14.11
CA VAL A 33 3.52 6.02 15.19
C VAL A 33 2.31 6.16 16.12
N ASP A 34 1.11 6.28 15.56
CA ASP A 34 -0.12 6.38 16.35
C ASP A 34 -0.46 5.06 17.07
N ALA A 35 -0.16 3.90 16.46
CA ALA A 35 -0.21 2.60 17.12
C ALA A 35 0.74 2.53 18.32
N SER A 36 1.98 2.98 18.14
CA SER A 36 3.01 2.97 19.19
C SER A 36 2.64 3.90 20.36
N LYS A 37 1.90 4.97 20.09
CA LYS A 37 1.37 5.89 21.12
C LYS A 37 0.13 5.35 21.83
N GLY A 38 -0.43 4.22 21.39
CA GLY A 38 -1.62 3.62 21.98
C GLY A 38 -2.93 4.36 21.69
N THR A 39 -2.92 5.36 20.80
CA THR A 39 -4.12 6.14 20.43
C THR A 39 -4.96 5.46 19.35
N LEU A 40 -4.44 4.38 18.76
CA LEU A 40 -5.02 3.70 17.61
C LEU A 40 -6.21 2.79 18.01
N ARG A 41 -7.36 3.38 18.32
CA ARG A 41 -8.60 2.64 18.66
C ARG A 41 -9.26 2.02 17.43
N LYS A 42 -10.03 2.81 16.67
CA LYS A 42 -10.82 2.37 15.51
C LYS A 42 -10.00 2.23 14.22
N GLU A 43 -8.81 2.82 14.20
CA GLU A 43 -7.91 2.88 13.05
C GLU A 43 -6.97 1.66 12.95
N SER A 44 -6.88 0.83 14.00
CA SER A 44 -6.01 -0.36 14.05
C SER A 44 -6.31 -1.39 12.96
N GLY A 45 -7.59 -1.54 12.59
CA GLY A 45 -8.03 -2.42 11.51
C GLY A 45 -7.51 -2.02 10.12
N LYS A 46 -6.96 -0.82 9.96
CA LYS A 46 -6.44 -0.30 8.69
C LYS A 46 -5.01 -0.76 8.39
N LEU A 47 -4.26 -1.21 9.39
CA LEU A 47 -2.86 -1.61 9.25
C LEU A 47 -2.68 -2.85 8.36
N LYS A 48 -3.58 -3.83 8.46
CA LYS A 48 -3.50 -5.07 7.69
C LYS A 48 -3.83 -4.84 6.21
N PRO A 49 -4.93 -4.14 5.83
CA PRO A 49 -5.20 -3.78 4.44
C PRO A 49 -4.09 -2.99 3.76
N LEU A 50 -3.55 -1.94 4.41
CA LEU A 50 -2.47 -1.12 3.84
C LEU A 50 -1.21 -1.95 3.53
N ARG A 51 -0.84 -2.89 4.41
CA ARG A 51 0.27 -3.83 4.15
C ARG A 51 0.02 -4.71 2.94
N HIS A 52 -1.20 -5.24 2.79
CA HIS A 52 -1.55 -6.09 1.64
C HIS A 52 -1.55 -5.28 0.33
N ASP A 53 -2.00 -4.03 0.36
CA ASP A 53 -2.03 -3.16 -0.81
C ASP A 53 -0.61 -2.85 -1.30
N ILE A 54 0.32 -2.55 -0.38
CA ILE A 54 1.75 -2.37 -0.69
C ILE A 54 2.35 -3.64 -1.32
N ALA A 55 2.06 -4.80 -0.73
CA ALA A 55 2.56 -6.08 -1.24
C ALA A 55 2.07 -6.34 -2.67
N ARG A 56 0.77 -6.12 -2.94
CA ARG A 56 0.19 -6.31 -4.28
C ARG A 56 0.80 -5.37 -5.33
N MET A 57 1.06 -4.11 -4.98
CA MET A 57 1.71 -3.15 -5.87
C MET A 57 3.17 -3.55 -6.18
N LEU A 58 3.92 -4.02 -5.18
CA LEU A 58 5.29 -4.52 -5.38
C LEU A 58 5.33 -5.77 -6.25
N THR A 59 4.40 -6.71 -6.07
CA THR A 59 4.28 -7.89 -6.93
C THR A 59 4.06 -7.49 -8.39
N ARG A 60 3.19 -6.51 -8.67
CA ARG A 60 2.98 -6.03 -10.04
C ARG A 60 4.24 -5.45 -10.67
N ILE A 61 5.03 -4.67 -9.92
CA ILE A 61 6.32 -4.14 -10.40
C ILE A 61 7.27 -5.30 -10.75
N ASN A 62 7.32 -6.34 -9.91
CA ASN A 62 8.17 -7.49 -10.18
C ASN A 62 7.71 -8.30 -11.40
N GLU A 63 6.39 -8.44 -11.61
CA GLU A 63 5.85 -9.05 -12.84
C GLU A 63 6.26 -8.25 -14.08
N MET A 64 6.11 -6.92 -14.07
CA MET A 64 6.54 -6.06 -15.19
C MET A 64 8.03 -6.18 -15.51
N LYS A 65 8.86 -6.35 -14.47
CA LYS A 65 10.31 -6.55 -14.64
C LYS A 65 10.67 -7.92 -15.19
N ARG A 66 9.86 -8.95 -14.92
CA ARG A 66 10.10 -10.32 -15.40
C ARG A 66 9.60 -10.54 -16.83
N GLU A 67 8.63 -9.75 -17.27
CA GLU A 67 8.13 -9.74 -18.66
C GLU A 67 9.03 -8.94 -19.63
N LYS A 68 10.03 -8.23 -19.11
CA LYS A 68 11.10 -7.55 -19.87
C LYS A 68 12.30 -8.47 -20.05
#